data_AF-A0A3D1ITS8-F1
#
_entry.id   AF-A0A3D1ITS8-F1
#
_cell.length_a   1.000
_cell.length_b   1.000
_cell.length_c   1.000
_cell.angle_alpha   90.00
_cell.angle_beta   90.00
_cell.angle_gamma   90.00
#
_symmetry.space_group_name_H-M   'P 1'
#
loop_
_entity.id
_entity.type
_entity.pdbx_description
1 polymer ?
#
loop_
_entity_poly.entity_id
_entity_poly.type
_entity_poly.pdbx_seq_one_letter_code
_entity_poly.pdbx_strand_id
1 'polypeptide(L)'
;PLGETPTGVMRGRFHPVDGQLYACGLFGWAGNKSRPGGFYRFRYTGKALHVPVKYAASKKGVSLTFSEPLDQATATDAGSYAAEMCNYRRTRGYGSRDYKVSNPDQQGRDQLEVSMATLSADGKTITLQIPDLQKCMTLRIRYNLKGAKGESVRSEINCTINVLK
;
A
#
# COMPACT_ATOMS: atom_id res chain seq x y z
N PRO A 1 1.99 9.82 5.76
CA PRO A 1 3.34 10.34 6.08
C PRO A 1 3.99 11.15 4.94
N LEU A 2 3.74 10.81 3.68
CA LEU A 2 4.16 11.62 2.54
C LEU A 2 3.00 12.51 2.09
N GLY A 3 3.19 13.83 2.14
CA GLY A 3 2.21 14.79 1.63
C GLY A 3 2.05 14.65 0.12
N GLU A 4 0.86 14.97 -0.38
CA GLU A 4 0.63 14.97 -1.82
C GLU A 4 1.37 16.13 -2.49
N THR A 5 1.89 15.89 -3.69
CA THR A 5 2.40 16.94 -4.56
C THR A 5 1.25 17.66 -5.28
N PRO A 6 1.42 18.95 -5.63
CA PRO A 6 0.45 19.70 -6.44
C PRO A 6 0.20 19.17 -7.86
N THR A 7 1.05 18.27 -8.36
CA THR A 7 0.92 17.57 -9.65
C THR A 7 0.96 16.06 -9.47
N GLY A 8 0.54 15.28 -10.48
CA GLY A 8 0.75 13.84 -10.50
C GLY A 8 2.21 13.52 -10.78
N VAL A 9 2.93 12.94 -9.83
CA VAL A 9 4.34 12.57 -9.98
C VAL A 9 4.44 11.17 -10.57
N MET A 10 5.28 11.00 -11.60
CA MET A 10 5.40 9.72 -12.32
C MET A 10 6.85 9.25 -12.53
N ARG A 11 7.83 10.13 -12.39
CA ARG A 11 9.26 9.80 -12.59
C ARG A 11 10.11 10.43 -11.50
N GLY A 12 10.69 9.58 -10.67
CA GLY A 12 11.70 9.95 -9.68
C GLY A 12 13.11 9.49 -10.09
N ARG A 13 14.13 10.25 -9.67
CA ARG A 13 15.55 9.88 -9.75
C ARG A 13 16.26 10.30 -8.47
N PHE A 14 17.09 9.42 -7.93
CA PHE A 14 18.03 9.78 -6.89
C PHE A 14 19.25 10.42 -7.55
N HIS A 15 19.63 11.60 -7.08
CA HIS A 15 20.80 12.29 -7.61
C HIS A 15 22.08 11.70 -6.99
N PRO A 16 23.13 11.40 -7.81
CA PRO A 16 24.27 10.60 -7.36
C PRO A 16 25.18 11.29 -6.34
N VAL A 17 25.15 12.63 -6.28
CA VAL A 17 26.04 13.40 -5.39
C VAL A 17 25.41 13.69 -4.03
N ASP A 18 24.12 14.05 -3.99
CA ASP A 18 23.46 14.46 -2.75
C ASP A 18 22.48 13.40 -2.20
N GLY A 19 22.26 12.30 -2.95
CA GLY A 19 21.38 11.21 -2.57
C GLY A 19 19.89 11.58 -2.48
N GLN A 20 19.49 12.79 -2.89
CA GLN A 20 18.09 13.23 -2.76
C GLN A 20 17.24 12.74 -3.92
N LEU A 21 15.95 12.52 -3.65
CA LEU A 21 14.99 12.12 -4.66
C LEU A 21 14.43 13.37 -5.36
N TYR A 22 14.66 13.49 -6.65
CA TYR A 22 14.08 14.51 -7.50
C TYR A 22 12.98 13.89 -8.36
N ALA A 23 11.85 14.57 -8.51
CA ALA A 23 10.77 14.07 -9.35
C ALA A 23 10.09 15.18 -10.14
N CYS A 24 9.68 14.84 -11.36
CA CYS A 24 8.82 15.69 -12.17
C CYS A 24 7.38 15.18 -12.08
N GLY A 25 6.44 16.13 -12.12
CA GLY A 25 5.03 15.82 -12.24
C GLY A 25 4.34 16.76 -13.21
N LEU A 26 3.17 16.32 -13.68
CA LEU A 26 2.26 17.09 -14.52
C LEU A 26 0.82 16.77 -14.14
N PHE A 27 -0.11 17.56 -14.66
CA PHE A 27 -1.52 17.20 -14.63
C PHE A 27 -1.88 16.47 -15.94
N GLY A 28 -2.35 15.23 -15.82
CA GLY A 28 -2.74 14.39 -16.94
C GLY A 28 -4.22 14.01 -16.87
N TRP A 29 -4.74 13.45 -17.96
CA TRP A 29 -6.11 12.97 -18.05
C TRP A 29 -6.43 11.98 -16.92
N ALA A 30 -7.61 12.14 -16.30
CA ALA A 30 -8.07 11.41 -15.11
C ALA A 30 -7.24 11.61 -13.82
N GLY A 31 -6.43 12.67 -13.73
CA GLY A 31 -5.72 13.03 -12.50
C GLY A 31 -6.57 13.83 -11.50
N ASN A 32 -6.21 13.77 -10.22
CA ASN A 32 -6.83 14.55 -9.12
C ASN A 32 -6.05 15.83 -8.76
N LYS A 33 -5.25 16.34 -9.70
CA LYS A 33 -4.32 17.48 -9.50
C LYS A 33 -4.66 18.60 -10.48
N SER A 34 -4.26 19.83 -10.19
CA SER A 34 -4.62 21.00 -10.99
C SER A 34 -3.43 21.79 -11.53
N ARG A 35 -2.21 21.61 -11.00
CA ARG A 35 -1.04 22.29 -11.54
C ARG A 35 -0.54 21.61 -12.82
N PRO A 36 -0.20 22.37 -13.87
CA PRO A 36 0.17 21.80 -15.17
C PRO A 36 1.52 21.05 -15.13
N GLY A 37 2.46 21.49 -14.29
CA GLY A 37 3.79 20.93 -14.18
C GLY A 37 4.44 21.24 -12.83
N GLY A 38 5.42 20.43 -12.44
CA GLY A 38 6.17 20.61 -11.20
C GLY A 38 7.49 19.85 -11.20
N PHE A 39 8.51 20.46 -10.60
CA PHE A 39 9.78 19.83 -10.27
C PHE A 39 9.96 19.88 -8.75
N TYR A 40 10.15 18.71 -8.14
CA TYR A 40 10.20 18.55 -6.69
C TYR A 40 11.49 17.88 -6.25
N ARG A 41 12.05 18.37 -5.15
CA ARG A 41 13.09 17.70 -4.39
C ARG A 41 12.49 17.17 -3.10
N PHE A 42 12.49 15.86 -2.95
CA PHE A 42 12.11 15.17 -1.71
C PHE A 42 13.35 14.98 -0.86
N ARG A 43 13.33 15.61 0.32
CA ARG A 43 14.40 15.54 1.31
C ARG A 43 13.89 14.82 2.54
N TYR A 44 14.55 13.73 2.92
CA TYR A 44 14.29 13.08 4.19
C TYR A 44 14.71 14.00 5.34
N THR A 45 13.84 14.16 6.34
CA THR A 45 14.04 15.09 7.46
C THR A 45 14.56 14.41 8.72
N GLY A 46 14.82 13.10 8.67
CA GLY A 46 15.19 12.30 9.85
C GLY A 46 14.00 11.91 10.74
N LYS A 47 12.78 12.35 10.42
CA LYS A 47 11.57 11.97 11.14
C LYS A 47 11.08 10.59 10.70
N ALA A 48 10.47 9.83 11.60
CA ALA A 48 9.90 8.53 11.29
C ALA A 48 8.80 8.65 10.21
N LEU A 49 8.82 7.75 9.23
CA LEU A 49 7.83 7.75 8.14
C LEU A 49 6.76 6.68 8.31
N HIS A 50 7.07 5.58 9.01
CA HIS A 50 6.23 4.39 9.17
C HIS A 50 5.60 3.94 7.84
N VAL A 51 6.43 3.83 6.81
CA VAL A 51 6.02 3.36 5.48
C VAL A 51 6.39 1.89 5.32
N PRO A 52 5.56 1.08 4.64
CA PRO A 52 5.94 -0.27 4.24
C PRO A 52 7.13 -0.22 3.27
N VAL A 53 8.20 -0.92 3.61
CA VAL A 53 9.43 -1.04 2.81
C VAL A 53 9.65 -2.44 2.26
N LYS A 54 8.92 -3.45 2.76
CA LYS A 54 8.89 -4.80 2.20
C LYS A 54 7.48 -5.39 2.26
N TYR A 55 7.18 -6.21 1.26
CA TYR A 55 5.92 -6.93 1.10
C TYR A 55 6.20 -8.37 0.69
N ALA A 56 5.52 -9.33 1.30
CA ALA A 56 5.47 -10.71 0.82
C ALA A 56 4.10 -11.33 1.06
N ALA A 57 3.69 -12.22 0.16
CA ALA A 57 2.45 -12.97 0.25
C ALA A 57 2.74 -14.48 0.30
N SER A 58 1.96 -15.19 1.10
CA SER A 58 2.01 -16.63 1.27
C SER A 58 0.59 -17.20 1.30
N LYS A 59 0.46 -18.52 1.23
CA LYS A 59 -0.86 -19.18 1.39
C LYS A 59 -1.55 -18.86 2.72
N LYS A 60 -0.81 -18.40 3.74
CA LYS A 60 -1.37 -18.05 5.05
C LYS A 60 -1.81 -16.58 5.15
N GLY A 61 -1.36 -15.73 4.23
CA GLY A 61 -1.64 -14.29 4.28
C GLY A 61 -0.46 -13.42 3.81
N VAL A 62 -0.31 -12.23 4.41
CA VAL A 62 0.62 -11.18 3.96
C VAL A 62 1.54 -10.72 5.08
N SER A 63 2.82 -10.49 4.79
CA SER A 63 3.76 -9.82 5.68
C SER A 63 4.15 -8.44 5.15
N LEU A 64 4.07 -7.42 6.01
CA LEU A 64 4.45 -6.04 5.74
C LEU A 64 5.55 -5.59 6.70
N THR A 65 6.73 -5.25 6.19
CA THR A 65 7.80 -4.65 7.00
C THR A 65 7.77 -3.14 6.85
N PHE A 66 7.71 -2.43 7.97
CA PHE A 66 7.72 -0.97 8.07
C PHE A 66 9.13 -0.45 8.33
N SER A 67 9.39 0.80 7.93
CA SER A 67 10.69 1.47 8.13
C SER A 67 11.06 1.64 9.61
N GLU A 68 10.07 1.88 10.48
CA GLU A 68 10.24 2.10 11.92
C GLU A 68 9.30 1.21 12.74
N PRO A 69 9.62 0.95 14.02
CA PRO A 69 8.78 0.14 14.90
C PRO A 69 7.37 0.71 15.09
N LEU A 70 6.40 -0.17 15.22
CA LEU A 70 5.00 0.11 15.46
C LEU A 70 4.63 -0.14 16.92
N ASP A 71 3.55 0.47 17.36
CA ASP A 71 2.91 0.18 18.64
C ASP A 71 2.28 -1.21 18.61
N GLN A 72 2.60 -2.05 19.60
CA GLN A 72 2.17 -3.44 19.63
C GLN A 72 0.64 -3.58 19.68
N ALA A 73 -0.05 -2.76 20.48
CA ALA A 73 -1.49 -2.90 20.69
C ALA A 73 -2.28 -2.70 19.40
N THR A 74 -1.99 -1.62 18.66
CA THR A 74 -2.64 -1.37 17.36
C THR A 74 -2.13 -2.30 16.27
N ALA A 75 -0.85 -2.69 16.31
CA ALA A 75 -0.25 -3.61 15.33
C ALA A 75 -0.87 -5.01 15.36
N THR A 76 -1.18 -5.55 16.54
CA THR A 76 -1.72 -6.90 16.71
C THR A 76 -3.25 -6.96 16.74
N ASP A 77 -3.92 -5.81 16.68
CA ASP A 77 -5.36 -5.75 16.54
C ASP A 77 -5.76 -5.97 15.07
N ALA A 78 -6.42 -7.10 14.80
CA ALA A 78 -6.92 -7.41 13.47
C ALA A 78 -7.92 -6.36 12.94
N GLY A 79 -8.69 -5.71 13.83
CA GLY A 79 -9.63 -4.65 13.48
C GLY A 79 -8.98 -3.36 12.98
N SER A 80 -7.66 -3.22 13.17
CA SER A 80 -6.88 -2.10 12.64
C SER A 80 -6.57 -2.22 11.14
N TYR A 81 -6.99 -3.32 10.50
CA TYR A 81 -6.75 -3.61 9.09
C TYR A 81 -8.05 -3.87 8.33
N ALA A 82 -8.09 -3.46 7.05
CA ALA A 82 -9.13 -3.85 6.11
C ALA A 82 -8.49 -4.30 4.80
N ALA A 83 -8.83 -5.50 4.34
CA ALA A 83 -8.28 -6.09 3.14
C ALA A 83 -9.37 -6.36 2.10
N GLU A 84 -9.09 -6.05 0.84
CA GLU A 84 -9.98 -6.38 -0.28
C GLU A 84 -9.18 -6.75 -1.53
N MET A 85 -9.70 -7.66 -2.36
CA MET A 85 -9.05 -8.05 -3.61
C MET A 85 -9.99 -7.99 -4.81
N CYS A 86 -9.43 -7.76 -5.99
CA CYS A 86 -10.14 -7.82 -7.26
C CYS A 86 -9.21 -8.17 -8.43
N ASN A 87 -9.85 -8.50 -9.55
CA ASN A 87 -9.24 -8.62 -10.87
C ASN A 87 -9.86 -7.62 -11.85
N TYR A 88 -9.12 -7.36 -12.92
CA TYR A 88 -9.58 -6.59 -14.07
C TYR A 88 -9.88 -7.52 -15.24
N ARG A 89 -10.79 -7.09 -16.13
CA ARG A 89 -11.04 -7.75 -17.41
C ARG A 89 -10.39 -6.97 -18.52
N ARG A 90 -9.55 -7.64 -19.30
CA ARG A 90 -9.04 -7.07 -20.55
C ARG A 90 -10.15 -7.15 -21.59
N THR A 91 -10.69 -6.01 -21.95
CA THR A 91 -11.71 -5.88 -22.99
C THR A 91 -11.30 -4.78 -23.96
N ARG A 92 -12.05 -4.64 -25.07
CA ARG A 92 -11.86 -3.52 -26.01
C ARG A 92 -12.33 -2.17 -25.45
N GLY A 93 -13.15 -2.18 -24.40
CA GLY A 93 -13.65 -0.95 -23.77
C GLY A 93 -12.56 -0.22 -23.00
N TYR A 94 -12.66 1.12 -22.95
CA TYR A 94 -11.75 1.94 -22.16
C TYR A 94 -11.97 1.73 -20.65
N GLY A 95 -10.88 1.47 -19.93
CA GLY A 95 -10.91 1.15 -18.50
C GLY A 95 -11.37 -0.27 -18.20
N SER A 96 -11.28 -0.67 -16.93
CA SER A 96 -11.85 -1.92 -16.44
C SER A 96 -12.56 -1.65 -15.12
N ARG A 97 -13.74 -2.24 -14.96
CA ARG A 97 -14.37 -2.38 -13.65
C ARG A 97 -13.53 -3.33 -12.79
N ASP A 98 -13.72 -3.22 -11.48
CA ASP A 98 -13.27 -4.26 -10.55
C ASP A 98 -14.21 -5.46 -10.65
N TYR A 99 -13.65 -6.65 -10.72
CA TYR A 99 -14.37 -7.92 -10.67
C TYR A 99 -13.88 -8.74 -9.50
N LYS A 100 -14.81 -9.44 -8.84
CA LYS A 100 -14.46 -10.34 -7.74
C LYS A 100 -13.53 -11.44 -8.24
N VAL A 101 -12.57 -11.80 -7.41
CA VAL A 101 -11.70 -12.96 -7.62
C VAL A 101 -12.50 -14.24 -7.37
N SER A 102 -13.36 -14.25 -6.35
CA SER A 102 -14.21 -15.38 -5.97
C SER A 102 -15.27 -15.72 -7.03
N ASN A 103 -15.77 -14.70 -7.74
CA ASN A 103 -16.74 -14.84 -8.82
C ASN A 103 -16.37 -13.87 -9.96
N PRO A 104 -15.62 -14.33 -10.97
CA PRO A 104 -15.13 -13.48 -12.05
C PRO A 104 -16.23 -12.72 -12.81
N ASP A 105 -17.47 -13.23 -12.84
CA ASP A 105 -18.64 -12.64 -13.51
C ASP A 105 -19.33 -11.54 -12.72
N GLN A 106 -19.03 -11.42 -11.43
CA GLN A 106 -19.59 -10.39 -10.57
C GLN A 106 -18.67 -9.17 -10.49
N GLN A 107 -19.21 -7.99 -10.82
CA GLN A 107 -18.52 -6.73 -10.56
C GLN A 107 -18.39 -6.50 -9.04
N GLY A 108 -17.23 -6.01 -8.61
CA GLY A 108 -16.94 -5.68 -7.23
C GLY A 108 -15.56 -6.13 -6.76
N ARG A 109 -15.36 -6.05 -5.45
CA ARG A 109 -14.16 -6.51 -4.75
C ARG A 109 -14.58 -7.53 -3.69
N ASP A 110 -13.79 -8.58 -3.50
CA ASP A 110 -13.94 -9.48 -2.37
C ASP A 110 -13.41 -8.77 -1.13
N GLN A 111 -14.24 -8.67 -0.08
CA GLN A 111 -13.76 -8.28 1.24
C GLN A 111 -13.10 -9.51 1.87
N LEU A 112 -11.91 -9.32 2.44
CA LEU A 112 -11.12 -10.39 3.03
C LEU A 112 -11.07 -10.20 4.54
N GLU A 113 -11.34 -11.28 5.28
CA GLU A 113 -11.16 -11.30 6.72
C GLU A 113 -9.67 -11.33 7.07
N VAL A 114 -9.25 -10.41 7.94
CA VAL A 114 -7.96 -10.48 8.62
C VAL A 114 -8.23 -11.19 9.95
N SER A 115 -7.95 -12.49 10.02
CA SER A 115 -8.30 -13.30 11.20
C SER A 115 -7.30 -13.14 12.35
N MET A 116 -6.07 -12.73 12.04
CA MET A 116 -5.02 -12.51 13.03
C MET A 116 -3.96 -11.54 12.50
N ALA A 117 -3.42 -10.71 13.39
CA ALA A 117 -2.25 -9.89 13.13
C ALA A 117 -1.18 -10.17 14.19
N THR A 118 0.05 -10.45 13.76
CA THR A 118 1.20 -10.62 14.67
C THR A 118 2.29 -9.63 14.32
N LEU A 119 3.02 -9.19 15.35
CA LEU A 119 4.14 -8.27 15.22
C LEU A 119 5.45 -9.00 15.51
N SER A 120 6.46 -8.79 14.67
CA SER A 120 7.81 -9.31 14.90
C SER A 120 8.46 -8.70 16.14
N ALA A 121 9.47 -9.40 16.69
CA ALA A 121 10.17 -8.95 17.91
C ALA A 121 10.86 -7.57 17.76
N ASP A 122 11.28 -7.20 16.55
CA ASP A 122 11.86 -5.88 16.26
C ASP A 122 10.81 -4.76 16.12
N GLY A 123 9.53 -5.11 16.22
CA GLY A 123 8.40 -4.19 16.11
C GLY A 123 8.13 -3.67 14.71
N LYS A 124 8.76 -4.23 13.65
CA LYS A 124 8.68 -3.66 12.30
C LYS A 124 7.86 -4.47 11.31
N THR A 125 7.68 -5.77 11.51
CA THR A 125 7.01 -6.64 10.55
C THR A 125 5.68 -7.12 11.10
N ILE A 126 4.60 -6.74 10.42
CA ILE A 126 3.27 -7.27 10.64
C ILE A 126 3.08 -8.50 9.77
N THR A 127 2.58 -9.59 10.33
CA THR A 127 2.06 -10.73 9.57
C THR A 127 0.55 -10.81 9.76
N LEU A 128 -0.19 -10.60 8.69
CA LEU A 128 -1.64 -10.70 8.62
C LEU A 128 -2.02 -12.10 8.12
N GLN A 129 -2.84 -12.82 8.89
CA GLN A 129 -3.48 -14.05 8.42
C GLN A 129 -4.76 -13.69 7.67
N ILE A 130 -4.84 -14.15 6.42
CA ILE A 130 -5.94 -13.84 5.51
C ILE A 130 -6.32 -15.17 4.83
N PRO A 131 -7.23 -15.97 5.43
CA PRO A 131 -7.49 -17.35 5.00
C PRO A 131 -7.94 -17.46 3.53
N ASP A 132 -8.77 -16.52 3.07
CA ASP A 132 -9.35 -16.53 1.72
C ASP A 132 -8.47 -15.80 0.69
N LEU A 133 -7.19 -15.54 1.01
CA LEU A 133 -6.28 -14.85 0.11
C LEU A 133 -5.98 -15.69 -1.13
N GLN A 134 -6.18 -15.06 -2.29
CA GLN A 134 -5.94 -15.69 -3.59
C GLN A 134 -4.98 -14.86 -4.46
N LYS A 135 -4.50 -15.47 -5.53
CA LYS A 135 -3.83 -14.72 -6.60
C LYS A 135 -4.81 -13.70 -7.16
N CYS A 136 -4.36 -12.46 -7.28
CA CYS A 136 -5.19 -11.34 -7.71
C CYS A 136 -4.33 -10.26 -8.36
N MET A 137 -4.95 -9.49 -9.26
CA MET A 137 -4.31 -8.34 -9.89
C MET A 137 -4.13 -7.20 -8.89
N THR A 138 -5.11 -7.01 -8.00
CA THR A 138 -5.09 -5.97 -6.97
C THR A 138 -5.55 -6.56 -5.64
N LEU A 139 -4.64 -6.60 -4.67
CA LEU A 139 -4.92 -6.66 -3.25
C LEU A 139 -4.74 -5.25 -2.68
N ARG A 140 -5.74 -4.74 -1.99
CA ARG A 140 -5.64 -3.52 -1.20
C ARG A 140 -5.67 -3.87 0.29
N ILE A 141 -4.71 -3.35 1.03
CA ILE A 141 -4.70 -3.41 2.50
C ILE A 141 -4.68 -1.97 3.02
N ARG A 142 -5.73 -1.58 3.74
CA ARG A 142 -5.79 -0.34 4.52
C ARG A 142 -5.44 -0.65 5.96
N TYR A 143 -4.77 0.28 6.62
CA TYR A 143 -4.40 0.14 8.02
C TYR A 143 -4.51 1.47 8.76
N ASN A 144 -4.85 1.39 10.04
CA ASN A 144 -4.90 2.50 10.98
C ASN A 144 -4.15 2.12 12.26
N LEU A 145 -2.86 2.43 12.29
CA LEU A 145 -1.93 1.98 13.32
C LEU A 145 -1.33 3.15 14.08
N LYS A 146 -0.54 2.84 15.11
CA LYS A 146 0.36 3.79 15.74
C LYS A 146 1.82 3.38 15.56
N GLY A 147 2.71 4.35 15.45
CA GLY A 147 4.14 4.17 15.64
C GLY A 147 4.45 3.84 17.10
N ALA A 148 5.61 3.25 17.39
CA ALA A 148 6.00 2.88 18.76
C ALA A 148 6.07 4.07 19.73
N LYS A 149 6.10 5.32 19.23
CA LYS A 149 6.04 6.54 20.05
C LYS A 149 4.68 7.25 19.97
N GLY A 150 3.66 6.57 19.46
CA GLY A 150 2.27 7.03 19.42
C GLY A 150 1.87 7.82 18.18
N GLU A 151 2.75 8.00 17.19
CA GLU A 151 2.44 8.70 15.95
C GLU A 151 1.32 7.99 15.18
N SER A 152 0.37 8.72 14.59
CA SER A 152 -0.67 8.10 13.77
C SER A 152 -0.11 7.62 12.43
N VAL A 153 -0.36 6.35 12.11
CA VAL A 153 0.09 5.67 10.90
C VAL A 153 -1.12 5.12 10.16
N ARG A 154 -1.75 5.98 9.35
CA ARG A 154 -2.92 5.62 8.54
C ARG A 154 -2.58 5.71 7.05
N SER A 155 -2.72 4.61 6.33
CA SER A 155 -2.49 4.58 4.89
C SER A 155 -3.06 3.31 4.25
N GLU A 156 -2.75 3.13 2.98
CA GLU A 156 -3.06 1.92 2.24
C GLU A 156 -1.90 1.51 1.33
N ILE A 157 -1.83 0.22 1.05
CA ILE A 157 -1.02 -0.34 -0.02
C ILE A 157 -1.92 -1.04 -1.02
N ASN A 158 -1.54 -0.95 -2.29
CA ASN A 158 -2.16 -1.71 -3.38
C ASN A 158 -1.06 -2.54 -4.03
N CYS A 159 -1.24 -3.87 -4.06
CA CYS A 159 -0.23 -4.82 -4.52
C CYS A 159 -0.85 -5.84 -5.47
N THR A 160 -0.02 -6.49 -6.27
CA THR A 160 -0.42 -7.65 -7.09
C THR A 160 0.07 -8.93 -6.42
N ILE A 161 -0.76 -9.97 -6.38
CA ILE A 161 -0.36 -11.32 -5.98
C ILE A 161 -0.39 -12.23 -7.20
N ASN A 162 0.78 -12.46 -7.79
CA ASN A 162 0.95 -13.43 -8.87
C ASN A 162 1.33 -14.83 -8.36
N VAL A 163 1.92 -14.93 -7.17
CA VAL A 163 2.37 -16.17 -6.52
C VAL A 163 2.08 -16.11 -5.02
N LEU A 164 1.58 -17.22 -4.47
CA LEU A 164 1.48 -17.46 -3.03
C LEU A 164 2.53 -18.51 -2.68
N LYS A 165 3.55 -18.10 -1.91
CA LYS A 165 4.59 -19.01 -1.44
C LYS A 165 4.14 -19.82 -0.23
#